data_AF-A0A177PDA6-F1
#
_entry.id   AF-A0A177PDA6-F1
#
_cell.length_a   1.000
_cell.length_b   1.000
_cell.length_c   1.000
_cell.angle_alpha   90.00
_cell.angle_beta   90.00
_cell.angle_gamma   90.00
#
_symmetry.space_group_name_H-M   'P 1'
#
loop_
_entity.id
_entity.type
_entity.pdbx_description
1 polymer ?
#
loop_
_entity_poly.entity_id
_entity_poly.type
_entity_poly.pdbx_seq_one_letter_code
_entity_poly.pdbx_strand_id
1 'polypeptide(L)'
;MALVVAVLALVMSRYPPTDSERNAAEEKLLELQTEESRLNIEKLKLELKKLKEDKEDQEALEIISDEVIKSSKVLVRRSNFYEKAIRYEKISNVSYSHLDSENIPVSPSINIDRDAFRFFIIHSKALKSINVEDAIIEIVSPVLKAGNYKWKGIYEDEVITFAMADSDFRYQVQSKQVAFQNGSTITCVLEIQRKLDETGEIVITGYAVTTVIGKYDSTQSLQTPQGKVYKQAKKYAESQQDLFGK
;
A
#
# COMPACT_ATOMS: atom_id res chain seq x y z
N MET A 1 -3.75 0.18 27.47
CA MET A 1 -4.66 0.87 26.52
C MET A 1 -5.47 -0.09 25.64
N ALA A 2 -4.94 -1.26 25.22
CA ALA A 2 -5.72 -2.31 24.53
C ALA A 2 -6.99 -2.76 25.29
N LEU A 3 -6.95 -2.76 26.63
CA LEU A 3 -8.10 -3.06 27.48
C LEU A 3 -9.28 -2.07 27.29
N VAL A 4 -9.01 -0.80 27.01
CA VAL A 4 -10.07 0.23 26.88
C VAL A 4 -10.80 0.08 25.54
N VAL A 5 -10.05 -0.22 24.46
CA VAL A 5 -10.62 -0.49 23.13
C VAL A 5 -11.45 -1.78 23.15
N ALA A 6 -10.96 -2.83 23.81
CA ALA A 6 -11.70 -4.09 23.96
C ALA A 6 -13.00 -3.92 24.78
N VAL A 7 -12.96 -3.12 25.84
CA VAL A 7 -14.15 -2.82 26.67
C VAL A 7 -15.17 -1.98 25.91
N LEU A 8 -14.74 -0.97 25.14
CA LEU A 8 -15.63 -0.17 24.29
C LEU A 8 -16.30 -1.01 23.19
N ALA A 9 -15.55 -1.89 22.53
CA ALA A 9 -16.07 -2.81 21.52
C ALA A 9 -17.11 -3.79 22.11
N LEU A 10 -16.87 -4.30 23.33
CA LEU A 10 -17.80 -5.17 24.05
C LEU A 10 -19.09 -4.46 24.50
N VAL A 11 -19.01 -3.17 24.84
CA VAL A 11 -20.18 -2.36 25.23
C VAL A 11 -21.02 -2.02 24.00
N MET A 12 -20.39 -1.60 22.89
CA MET A 12 -21.09 -1.32 21.61
C MET A 12 -21.70 -2.58 20.97
N SER A 13 -21.15 -3.76 21.26
CA SER A 13 -21.71 -5.04 20.84
C SER A 13 -23.03 -5.39 21.55
N ARG A 14 -23.32 -4.80 22.72
CA ARG A 14 -24.47 -5.20 23.56
C ARG A 14 -25.65 -4.24 23.55
N TYR A 15 -25.43 -2.98 23.17
CA TYR A 15 -26.49 -1.98 23.03
C TYR A 15 -26.33 -1.26 21.69
N PRO A 16 -27.33 -1.29 20.78
CA PRO A 16 -27.23 -0.57 19.51
C PRO A 16 -27.16 0.93 19.82
N PRO A 17 -26.03 1.61 19.53
CA PRO A 17 -25.93 3.03 19.80
C PRO A 17 -26.82 3.78 18.81
N THR A 18 -27.31 4.95 19.23
CA THR A 18 -28.01 5.88 18.34
C THR A 18 -27.07 6.30 17.20
N ASP A 19 -27.58 6.61 15.99
CA ASP A 19 -26.71 6.90 14.82
C ASP A 19 -25.68 8.02 15.10
N SER A 20 -26.00 8.98 15.96
CA SER A 20 -25.06 10.02 16.41
C SER A 20 -23.92 9.51 17.30
N GLU A 21 -24.15 8.48 18.12
CA GLU A 21 -23.15 7.89 19.00
C GLU A 21 -22.26 6.89 18.25
N ARG A 22 -22.81 6.23 17.22
CA ARG A 22 -22.04 5.38 16.29
C ARG A 22 -21.03 6.19 15.50
N ASN A 23 -21.46 7.32 14.92
CA ASN A 23 -20.57 8.17 14.14
C ASN A 23 -19.44 8.77 15.00
N ALA A 24 -19.74 9.23 16.22
CA ALA A 24 -18.73 9.74 17.14
C ALA A 24 -17.75 8.64 17.61
N ALA A 25 -18.24 7.41 17.78
CA ALA A 25 -17.41 6.26 18.10
C ALA A 25 -16.50 5.84 16.93
N GLU A 26 -17.02 5.83 15.70
CA GLU A 26 -16.27 5.53 14.48
C GLU A 26 -15.21 6.59 14.18
N GLU A 27 -15.54 7.87 14.33
CA GLU A 27 -14.60 8.99 14.16
C GLU A 27 -13.46 8.89 15.18
N LYS A 28 -13.78 8.63 16.45
CA LYS A 28 -12.79 8.46 17.51
C LYS A 28 -11.94 7.19 17.33
N LEU A 29 -12.51 6.13 16.76
CA LEU A 29 -11.77 4.91 16.42
C LEU A 29 -10.81 5.14 15.26
N LEU A 30 -11.25 5.90 14.24
CA LEU A 30 -10.43 6.28 13.10
C LEU A 30 -9.28 7.21 13.51
N GLU A 31 -9.53 8.18 14.39
CA GLU A 31 -8.50 9.04 14.97
C GLU A 31 -7.46 8.23 15.75
N LEU A 32 -7.89 7.32 16.64
CA LEU A 32 -6.99 6.46 17.41
C LEU A 32 -6.16 5.54 16.51
N GLN A 33 -6.74 4.97 15.45
CA GLN A 33 -6.01 4.15 14.47
C GLN A 33 -5.00 4.97 13.65
N THR A 34 -5.34 6.22 13.35
CA THR A 34 -4.46 7.14 12.62
C THR A 34 -3.29 7.58 13.49
N GLU A 35 -3.54 7.84 14.78
CA GLU A 35 -2.52 8.18 15.77
C GLU A 35 -1.62 6.99 16.10
N GLU A 36 -2.17 5.77 16.23
CA GLU A 36 -1.40 4.55 16.38
C GLU A 36 -0.52 4.28 15.16
N SER A 37 -1.07 4.46 13.95
CA SER A 37 -0.28 4.34 12.71
C SER A 37 0.83 5.39 12.65
N ARG A 38 0.56 6.62 13.10
CA ARG A 38 1.57 7.69 13.17
C ARG A 38 2.67 7.35 14.16
N LEU A 39 2.33 6.91 15.37
CA LEU A 39 3.29 6.51 16.41
C LEU A 39 4.10 5.27 16.00
N ASN A 40 3.49 4.33 15.29
CA ASN A 40 4.19 3.15 14.77
C ASN A 40 5.15 3.55 13.64
N ILE A 41 4.74 4.43 12.73
CA ILE A 41 5.62 4.99 11.69
C ILE A 41 6.76 5.79 12.31
N GLU A 42 6.51 6.53 13.38
CA GLU A 42 7.51 7.34 14.07
C GLU A 42 8.50 6.47 14.86
N LYS A 43 8.02 5.41 15.53
CA LYS A 43 8.85 4.39 16.18
C LYS A 43 9.73 3.68 15.14
N LEU A 44 9.15 3.24 14.02
CA LEU A 44 9.87 2.64 12.90
C LEU A 44 10.90 3.61 12.32
N LYS A 45 10.59 4.90 12.18
CA LYS A 45 11.56 5.92 11.73
C LYS A 45 12.69 6.17 12.74
N LEU A 46 12.40 6.14 14.03
CA LEU A 46 13.38 6.30 15.10
C LEU A 46 14.32 5.09 15.18
N GLU A 47 13.77 3.90 14.95
CA GLU A 47 14.48 2.63 14.83
C GLU A 47 15.36 2.63 13.57
N LEU A 48 14.82 3.06 12.42
CA LEU A 48 15.57 3.30 11.17
C LEU A 48 16.67 4.36 11.30
N LYS A 49 16.53 5.35 12.18
CA LYS A 49 17.57 6.37 12.45
C LYS A 49 18.69 5.82 13.33
N LYS A 50 18.37 4.89 14.24
CA LYS A 50 19.35 4.14 15.05
C LYS A 50 20.07 3.04 14.26
N LEU A 51 19.40 2.48 13.24
CA LEU A 51 19.94 1.48 12.30
C LEU A 51 20.93 2.06 11.25
N LYS A 52 21.16 3.37 11.20
CA LYS A 52 22.07 3.99 10.22
C LYS A 52 23.56 3.73 10.45
N GLU A 53 23.94 2.89 11.42
CA GLU A 53 25.35 2.66 11.75
C GLU A 53 25.92 1.25 11.54
N ASP A 54 25.19 0.15 11.28
CA ASP A 54 25.86 -1.15 11.04
C ASP A 54 25.16 -2.11 10.07
N LYS A 55 25.99 -2.85 9.32
CA LYS A 55 25.67 -3.68 8.14
C LYS A 55 24.97 -5.03 8.44
N GLU A 56 24.09 -5.12 9.43
CA GLU A 56 23.38 -6.38 9.78
C GLU A 56 21.91 -6.45 9.27
N ASP A 57 21.44 -5.43 8.53
CA ASP A 57 20.02 -5.21 8.25
C ASP A 57 19.38 -5.97 7.07
N GLN A 58 20.09 -6.84 6.34
CA GLN A 58 19.43 -7.63 5.28
C GLN A 58 18.60 -8.81 5.83
N GLU A 59 19.03 -9.45 6.93
CA GLU A 59 18.35 -10.64 7.49
C GLU A 59 17.03 -10.29 8.20
N ALA A 60 16.97 -9.17 8.93
CA ALA A 60 15.76 -8.77 9.65
C ALA A 60 14.63 -8.31 8.71
N LEU A 61 14.97 -7.65 7.60
CA LEU A 61 14.03 -7.24 6.55
C LEU A 61 13.44 -8.45 5.82
N GLU A 62 14.24 -9.48 5.54
CA GLU A 62 13.75 -10.75 4.99
C GLU A 62 12.78 -11.44 5.95
N ILE A 63 13.14 -11.60 7.23
CA ILE A 63 12.31 -12.27 8.23
C ILE A 63 10.95 -11.58 8.42
N ILE A 64 10.95 -10.24 8.54
CA ILE A 64 9.72 -9.45 8.71
C ILE A 64 8.87 -9.53 7.44
N SER A 65 9.48 -9.46 6.26
CA SER A 65 8.76 -9.62 5.00
C SER A 65 8.11 -11.01 4.89
N ASP A 66 8.83 -12.04 5.32
CA ASP A 66 8.37 -13.43 5.30
C ASP A 66 7.20 -13.67 6.24
N GLU A 67 7.22 -13.10 7.45
CA GLU A 67 6.15 -13.24 8.43
C GLU A 67 4.89 -12.47 8.00
N VAL A 68 5.07 -11.27 7.42
CA VAL A 68 3.96 -10.48 6.83
C VAL A 68 3.37 -11.20 5.61
N ILE A 69 4.20 -11.83 4.78
CA ILE A 69 3.74 -12.63 3.65
C ILE A 69 2.99 -13.88 4.15
N LYS A 70 3.51 -14.60 5.15
CA LYS A 70 2.84 -15.77 5.74
C LYS A 70 1.48 -15.40 6.33
N SER A 71 1.39 -14.31 7.09
CA SER A 71 0.13 -13.83 7.64
C SER A 71 -0.85 -13.40 6.55
N SER A 72 -0.38 -12.74 5.49
CA SER A 72 -1.20 -12.39 4.32
C SER A 72 -1.74 -13.63 3.58
N LYS A 73 -0.91 -14.66 3.40
CA LYS A 73 -1.32 -15.96 2.83
C LYS A 73 -2.42 -16.62 3.66
N VAL A 74 -2.28 -16.64 4.99
CA VAL A 74 -3.30 -17.21 5.89
C VAL A 74 -4.60 -16.41 5.80
N LEU A 75 -4.54 -15.09 5.83
CA LEU A 75 -5.70 -14.20 5.72
C LEU A 75 -6.45 -14.40 4.40
N VAL A 76 -5.74 -14.40 3.27
CA VAL A 76 -6.34 -14.59 1.94
C VAL A 76 -6.92 -15.98 1.78
N ARG A 77 -6.21 -17.03 2.22
CA ARG A 77 -6.72 -18.41 2.15
C ARG A 77 -7.97 -18.59 3.01
N ARG A 78 -8.00 -18.00 4.20
CA ARG A 78 -9.18 -17.99 5.07
C ARG A 78 -10.34 -17.27 4.41
N SER A 79 -10.11 -16.09 3.83
CA SER A 79 -11.12 -15.36 3.06
C SER A 79 -11.69 -16.20 1.93
N ASN A 80 -10.82 -16.75 1.07
CA ASN A 80 -11.22 -17.57 -0.07
C ASN A 80 -12.00 -18.83 0.37
N PHE A 81 -11.64 -19.44 1.50
CA PHE A 81 -12.38 -20.56 2.08
C PHE A 81 -13.80 -20.14 2.44
N TYR A 82 -13.97 -19.04 3.17
CA TYR A 82 -15.30 -18.57 3.57
C TYR A 82 -16.13 -18.02 2.40
N GLU A 83 -15.52 -17.43 1.38
CA GLU A 83 -16.18 -17.10 0.11
C GLU A 83 -16.76 -18.33 -0.58
N LYS A 84 -16.06 -19.47 -0.54
CA LYS A 84 -16.56 -20.74 -1.07
C LYS A 84 -17.62 -21.34 -0.15
N ALA A 85 -17.39 -21.32 1.17
CA ALA A 85 -18.29 -21.92 2.14
C ALA A 85 -19.64 -21.21 2.21
N ILE A 86 -19.66 -19.88 2.10
CA ILE A 86 -20.91 -19.11 2.10
C ILE A 86 -21.74 -19.36 0.83
N ARG A 87 -21.11 -19.67 -0.31
CA ARG A 87 -21.82 -20.03 -1.55
C ARG A 87 -22.44 -21.43 -1.50
N TYR A 88 -21.98 -22.31 -0.60
CA TYR A 88 -22.51 -23.66 -0.46
C TYR A 88 -23.46 -23.75 0.73
N GLU A 89 -24.77 -23.74 0.45
CA GLU A 89 -25.84 -23.66 1.46
C GLU A 89 -25.84 -24.80 2.49
N LYS A 90 -25.28 -25.96 2.14
CA LYS A 90 -25.23 -27.12 3.04
C LYS A 90 -24.24 -26.98 4.20
N ILE A 91 -23.37 -25.98 4.20
CA ILE A 91 -22.43 -25.74 5.31
C ILE A 91 -23.11 -24.84 6.35
N SER A 92 -23.43 -25.40 7.51
CA SER A 92 -24.04 -24.66 8.63
C SER A 92 -23.03 -24.07 9.62
N ASN A 93 -21.86 -24.68 9.75
CA ASN A 93 -20.78 -24.23 10.62
C ASN A 93 -19.44 -24.81 10.17
N VAL A 94 -18.35 -24.25 10.70
CA VAL A 94 -17.00 -24.79 10.57
C VAL A 94 -16.33 -24.74 11.94
N SER A 95 -15.75 -25.86 12.37
CA SER A 95 -15.04 -25.97 13.64
C SER A 95 -13.53 -26.12 13.43
N TYR A 96 -12.75 -25.46 14.27
CA TYR A 96 -11.27 -25.52 14.26
C TYR A 96 -10.76 -25.98 15.62
N SER A 97 -9.74 -26.84 15.63
CA SER A 97 -9.06 -27.29 16.85
C SER A 97 -7.55 -27.27 16.63
N HIS A 98 -6.79 -26.77 17.61
CA HIS A 98 -5.35 -26.90 17.61
C HIS A 98 -4.97 -28.34 17.96
N LEU A 99 -4.11 -28.95 17.15
CA LEU A 99 -3.59 -30.30 17.36
C LEU A 99 -2.10 -30.22 17.71
N ASP A 100 -1.62 -31.15 18.52
CA ASP A 100 -0.18 -31.35 18.76
C ASP A 100 0.49 -32.23 17.68
N SER A 101 1.75 -32.59 17.88
CA SER A 101 2.52 -33.45 16.98
C SER A 101 1.96 -34.88 16.85
N GLU A 102 1.11 -35.31 17.77
CA GLU A 102 0.44 -36.61 17.75
C GLU A 102 -1.01 -36.51 17.23
N ASN A 103 -1.39 -35.36 16.66
CA ASN A 103 -2.75 -35.02 16.22
C ASN A 103 -3.79 -35.01 17.35
N ILE A 104 -3.37 -34.79 18.59
CA ILE A 104 -4.28 -34.72 19.74
C ILE A 104 -4.74 -33.27 19.94
N PRO A 105 -6.06 -33.03 20.11
CA PRO A 105 -6.57 -31.68 20.39
C PRO A 105 -6.03 -31.13 21.71
N VAL A 106 -5.28 -30.02 21.63
CA VAL A 106 -4.71 -29.33 22.80
C VAL A 106 -5.60 -28.20 23.32
N SER A 107 -6.72 -27.92 22.64
CA SER A 107 -7.67 -26.88 23.05
C SER A 107 -9.10 -27.21 22.61
N PRO A 108 -10.13 -26.65 23.28
CA PRO A 108 -11.52 -26.77 22.84
C PRO A 108 -11.70 -26.26 21.40
N SER A 109 -12.56 -26.93 20.64
CA SER A 109 -12.85 -26.52 19.27
C SER A 109 -13.55 -25.16 19.22
N ILE A 110 -13.06 -24.28 18.36
CA ILE A 110 -13.69 -23.01 18.03
C ILE A 110 -14.72 -23.28 16.92
N ASN A 111 -16.00 -23.16 17.24
CA ASN A 111 -17.08 -23.28 16.26
C ASN A 111 -17.43 -21.90 15.67
N ILE A 112 -17.49 -21.83 14.34
CA ILE A 112 -17.87 -20.64 13.59
C ILE A 112 -19.15 -20.96 12.82
N ASP A 113 -20.26 -20.36 13.23
CA ASP A 113 -21.54 -20.52 12.56
C ASP A 113 -21.58 -19.77 11.22
N ARG A 114 -22.44 -20.25 10.30
CA ARG A 114 -22.57 -19.72 8.94
C ARG A 114 -22.79 -18.20 8.90
N ASP A 115 -23.57 -17.65 9.83
CA ASP A 115 -23.86 -16.21 9.90
C ASP A 115 -22.60 -15.36 10.14
N ALA A 116 -21.53 -15.98 10.65
CA ALA A 116 -20.26 -15.34 10.89
C ALA A 116 -19.29 -15.41 9.68
N PHE A 117 -19.56 -16.24 8.66
CA PHE A 117 -18.64 -16.44 7.52
C PHE A 117 -18.27 -15.12 6.82
N ARG A 118 -19.25 -14.22 6.67
CA ARG A 118 -19.06 -12.90 6.04
C ARG A 118 -17.99 -12.04 6.71
N PHE A 119 -17.76 -12.22 8.03
CA PHE A 119 -16.77 -11.43 8.77
C PHE A 119 -15.33 -11.85 8.48
N PHE A 120 -15.14 -13.02 7.85
CA PHE A 120 -13.82 -13.52 7.47
C PHE A 120 -13.48 -13.27 5.99
N ILE A 121 -14.42 -12.69 5.23
CA ILE A 121 -14.24 -12.38 3.80
C ILE A 121 -13.65 -10.98 3.63
N ILE A 122 -12.49 -10.92 2.97
CA ILE A 122 -11.76 -9.69 2.64
C ILE A 122 -12.24 -9.21 1.28
N HIS A 123 -12.87 -8.04 1.24
CA HIS A 123 -13.47 -7.47 0.03
C HIS A 123 -12.48 -6.71 -0.85
N SER A 124 -11.39 -6.20 -0.26
CA SER A 124 -10.32 -5.53 -1.00
C SER A 124 -8.98 -6.19 -0.73
N LYS A 125 -8.33 -6.62 -1.80
CA LYS A 125 -6.94 -7.10 -1.78
C LYS A 125 -5.94 -6.01 -2.14
N ALA A 126 -6.40 -4.78 -2.38
CA ALA A 126 -5.54 -3.67 -2.75
C ALA A 126 -4.63 -3.28 -1.57
N LEU A 127 -3.35 -3.13 -1.85
CA LEU A 127 -2.36 -2.69 -0.87
C LEU A 127 -2.00 -1.24 -1.15
N LYS A 128 -1.48 -0.56 -0.12
CA LYS A 128 -0.98 0.81 -0.27
C LYS A 128 0.15 0.83 -1.32
N SER A 129 0.03 1.74 -2.28
CA SER A 129 1.04 1.99 -3.30
C SER A 129 2.37 2.40 -2.66
N ILE A 130 3.46 2.07 -3.36
CA ILE A 130 4.80 2.55 -3.01
C ILE A 130 5.11 3.73 -3.94
N ASN A 131 5.64 4.82 -3.38
CA ASN A 131 6.19 5.91 -4.18
C ASN A 131 7.71 5.80 -4.19
N VAL A 132 8.28 5.70 -5.39
CA VAL A 132 9.72 5.74 -5.63
C VAL A 132 10.07 7.14 -6.11
N GLU A 133 10.92 7.81 -5.34
CA GLU A 133 11.39 9.16 -5.60
C GLU A 133 12.55 9.14 -6.60
N ASP A 134 12.61 10.17 -7.44
CA ASP A 134 13.66 10.33 -8.47
C ASP A 134 13.87 9.07 -9.36
N ALA A 135 12.80 8.29 -9.59
CA ALA A 135 12.79 7.13 -10.46
C ALA A 135 13.15 7.52 -11.90
N ILE A 136 14.04 6.75 -12.52
CA ILE A 136 14.53 6.98 -13.87
C ILE A 136 13.83 6.02 -14.82
N ILE A 137 13.12 6.56 -15.81
CA ILE A 137 12.39 5.78 -16.81
C ILE A 137 12.84 6.20 -18.20
N GLU A 138 13.43 5.28 -18.97
CA GLU A 138 13.66 5.49 -20.40
C GLU A 138 12.34 5.34 -21.16
N ILE A 139 12.00 6.32 -21.99
CA ILE A 139 10.73 6.35 -22.71
C ILE A 139 10.86 5.62 -24.02
N VAL A 140 10.15 4.49 -24.13
CA VAL A 140 10.06 3.70 -25.36
C VAL A 140 8.94 4.23 -26.26
N SER A 141 7.79 4.60 -25.68
CA SER A 141 6.67 5.13 -26.45
C SER A 141 5.85 6.14 -25.63
N PRO A 142 5.93 7.44 -25.97
CA PRO A 142 5.10 8.47 -25.35
C PRO A 142 3.69 8.49 -25.93
N VAL A 143 2.71 8.87 -25.12
CA VAL A 143 1.34 9.09 -25.58
C VAL A 143 1.17 10.54 -26.03
N LEU A 144 0.96 10.72 -27.33
CA LEU A 144 0.79 12.06 -27.95
C LEU A 144 -0.67 12.47 -28.15
N LYS A 145 -1.62 11.54 -27.98
CA LYS A 145 -3.06 11.79 -28.17
C LYS A 145 -3.76 11.93 -26.82
N ALA A 146 -4.80 12.76 -26.79
CA ALA A 146 -5.72 12.79 -25.66
C ALA A 146 -6.47 11.45 -25.53
N GLY A 147 -6.62 10.96 -24.31
CA GLY A 147 -7.27 9.70 -23.98
C GLY A 147 -6.58 8.95 -22.84
N ASN A 148 -7.14 7.81 -22.46
CA ASN A 148 -6.64 6.97 -21.37
C ASN A 148 -5.61 5.93 -21.85
N TYR A 149 -4.66 6.38 -22.69
CA TYR A 149 -3.60 5.52 -23.19
C TYR A 149 -2.47 5.42 -22.17
N LYS A 150 -1.85 4.26 -22.09
CA LYS A 150 -0.69 4.02 -21.24
C LYS A 150 0.61 4.29 -22.00
N TRP A 151 1.57 4.85 -21.29
CA TRP A 151 2.93 5.06 -21.75
C TRP A 151 3.74 3.77 -21.62
N LYS A 152 4.76 3.61 -22.46
CA LYS A 152 5.69 2.48 -22.38
C LYS A 152 7.09 2.99 -22.11
N GLY A 153 7.78 2.39 -21.15
CA GLY A 153 9.15 2.75 -20.79
C GLY A 153 9.92 1.57 -20.21
N ILE A 154 11.19 1.81 -19.92
CA ILE A 154 12.09 0.87 -19.25
C ILE A 154 12.43 1.45 -17.87
N TYR A 155 12.19 0.67 -16.83
CA TYR A 155 12.50 1.00 -15.45
C TYR A 155 13.23 -0.20 -14.84
N GLU A 156 14.43 0.00 -14.28
CA GLU A 156 15.27 -1.08 -13.72
C GLU A 156 15.42 -2.26 -14.71
N ASP A 157 15.79 -1.96 -15.96
CA ASP A 157 15.96 -2.91 -17.07
C ASP A 157 14.69 -3.70 -17.49
N GLU A 158 13.55 -3.42 -16.86
CA GLU A 158 12.26 -4.05 -17.16
C GLU A 158 11.35 -3.13 -17.96
N VAL A 159 10.67 -3.70 -18.96
CA VAL A 159 9.72 -2.97 -19.80
C VAL A 159 8.40 -2.82 -19.05
N ILE A 160 8.08 -1.60 -18.65
CA ILE A 160 6.84 -1.27 -17.94
C ILE A 160 5.86 -0.48 -18.82
N THR A 161 4.59 -0.64 -18.48
CA THR A 161 3.50 0.18 -19.03
C THR A 161 2.86 0.96 -17.90
N PHE A 162 2.80 2.29 -18.01
CA PHE A 162 2.42 3.18 -16.92
C PHE A 162 1.42 4.26 -17.34
N ALA A 163 0.68 4.78 -16.38
CA ALA A 163 -0.19 5.94 -16.57
C ALA A 163 0.59 7.23 -16.30
N MET A 164 0.39 8.27 -17.12
CA MET A 164 0.88 9.62 -16.82
C MET A 164 -0.20 10.38 -16.04
N ALA A 165 -0.07 10.37 -14.71
CA ALA A 165 -0.96 11.07 -13.79
C ALA A 165 -0.58 12.56 -13.64
N ASP A 166 0.66 12.93 -13.98
CA ASP A 166 1.08 14.32 -14.13
C ASP A 166 0.34 14.98 -15.31
N SER A 167 -0.74 15.70 -14.99
CA SER A 167 -1.61 16.34 -15.99
C SER A 167 -0.91 17.45 -16.75
N ASP A 168 -0.02 18.20 -16.09
CA ASP A 168 0.70 19.32 -16.67
C ASP A 168 1.73 18.82 -17.69
N PHE A 169 2.52 17.81 -17.31
CA PHE A 169 3.47 17.20 -18.22
C PHE A 169 2.74 16.54 -19.40
N ARG A 170 1.66 15.80 -19.13
CA ARG A 170 0.84 15.18 -20.17
C ARG A 170 0.35 16.21 -21.18
N TYR A 171 -0.10 17.38 -20.72
CA TYR A 171 -0.51 18.48 -21.59
C TYR A 171 0.66 19.08 -22.38
N GLN A 172 1.82 19.30 -21.75
CA GLN A 172 3.02 19.81 -22.43
C GLN A 172 3.47 18.90 -23.58
N VAL A 173 3.34 17.58 -23.41
CA VAL A 173 3.67 16.61 -24.46
C VAL A 173 2.64 16.63 -25.58
N GLN A 174 1.35 16.64 -25.25
CA GLN A 174 0.26 16.67 -26.25
C GLN A 174 0.24 17.97 -27.05
N SER A 175 0.59 19.10 -26.41
CA SER A 175 0.74 20.42 -27.04
C SER A 175 2.07 20.60 -27.77
N LYS A 176 2.91 19.56 -27.83
CA LYS A 176 4.23 19.56 -28.49
C LYS A 176 5.25 20.54 -27.89
N GLN A 177 5.02 21.01 -26.67
CA GLN A 177 6.01 21.80 -25.92
C GLN A 177 7.18 20.93 -25.45
N VAL A 178 6.91 19.65 -25.18
CA VAL A 178 7.92 18.64 -24.85
C VAL A 178 7.88 17.55 -25.92
N ALA A 179 9.01 17.38 -26.62
CA ALA A 179 9.20 16.31 -27.60
C ALA A 179 10.06 15.18 -27.01
N PHE A 180 9.92 13.97 -27.53
CA PHE A 180 10.75 12.81 -27.20
C PHE A 180 11.57 12.38 -28.42
N GLN A 181 12.77 11.90 -28.15
CA GLN A 181 13.68 11.29 -29.11
C GLN A 181 14.08 9.90 -28.61
N ASN A 182 14.79 9.13 -29.44
CA ASN A 182 15.30 7.83 -29.01
C ASN A 182 16.26 8.01 -27.82
N GLY A 183 16.06 7.22 -26.77
CA GLY A 183 16.83 7.31 -25.53
C GLY A 183 16.43 8.49 -24.63
N SER A 184 15.29 9.15 -24.88
CA SER A 184 14.75 10.13 -23.94
C SER A 184 14.38 9.46 -22.62
N THR A 185 14.83 10.06 -21.52
CA THR A 185 14.63 9.54 -20.17
C THR A 185 13.95 10.59 -19.30
N ILE A 186 13.09 10.17 -18.40
CA ILE A 186 12.49 11.05 -17.38
C ILE A 186 12.97 10.65 -16.00
N THR A 187 13.19 11.66 -15.15
CA THR A 187 13.28 11.48 -13.70
C THR A 187 11.94 11.87 -13.12
N CYS A 188 11.34 11.02 -12.28
CA CYS A 188 9.97 11.18 -11.85
C CYS A 188 9.70 10.59 -10.47
N VAL A 189 8.50 10.88 -9.95
CA VAL A 189 7.92 10.15 -8.82
C VAL A 189 7.06 9.03 -9.41
N LEU A 190 7.49 7.80 -9.17
CA LEU A 190 6.83 6.60 -9.68
C LEU A 190 5.99 5.97 -8.57
N GLU A 191 4.67 5.92 -8.78
CA GLU A 191 3.76 5.16 -7.95
C GLU A 191 3.64 3.72 -8.48
N ILE A 192 3.99 2.75 -7.64
CA ILE A 192 3.86 1.32 -7.89
C ILE A 192 2.64 0.81 -7.13
N GLN A 193 1.61 0.44 -7.89
CA GLN A 193 0.35 -0.07 -7.36
C GLN A 193 0.46 -1.59 -7.17
N ARG A 194 0.08 -2.10 -6.01
CA ARG A 194 0.20 -3.52 -5.66
C ARG A 194 -1.05 -4.04 -4.97
N LYS A 195 -1.27 -5.36 -5.05
CA LYS A 195 -2.36 -6.06 -4.38
C LYS A 195 -1.91 -7.44 -3.91
N LEU A 196 -2.70 -8.07 -3.06
CA LEU A 196 -2.62 -9.51 -2.83
C LEU A 196 -3.35 -10.26 -3.94
N ASP A 197 -2.74 -11.34 -4.43
CA ASP A 197 -3.37 -12.25 -5.38
C ASP A 197 -4.32 -13.25 -4.67
N GLU A 198 -4.70 -14.33 -5.34
CA GLU A 198 -5.52 -15.39 -4.74
C GLU A 198 -4.75 -16.28 -3.76
N THR A 199 -3.43 -16.33 -3.85
CA THR A 199 -2.58 -17.14 -2.98
C THR A 199 -2.15 -16.39 -1.72
N GLY A 200 -2.28 -15.06 -1.73
CA GLY A 200 -1.84 -14.13 -0.70
C GLY A 200 -0.42 -13.59 -0.93
N GLU A 201 0.05 -13.65 -2.17
CA GLU A 201 1.31 -13.06 -2.62
C GLU A 201 1.10 -11.64 -3.14
N ILE A 202 2.11 -10.80 -2.93
CA ILE A 202 2.09 -9.41 -3.38
C ILE A 202 2.41 -9.40 -4.87
N VAL A 203 1.50 -8.85 -5.66
CA VAL A 203 1.68 -8.67 -7.11
C VAL A 203 1.55 -7.20 -7.49
N ILE A 204 2.39 -6.75 -8.41
CA ILE A 204 2.30 -5.42 -9.00
C ILE A 204 1.12 -5.41 -9.97
N THR A 205 0.29 -4.37 -9.86
CA THR A 205 -0.93 -4.20 -10.67
C THR A 205 -0.80 -3.08 -11.69
N GLY A 206 0.10 -2.14 -11.45
CA GLY A 206 0.28 -1.01 -12.33
C GLY A 206 1.35 -0.05 -11.84
N TYR A 207 1.72 0.82 -12.76
CA TYR A 207 2.66 1.91 -12.56
C TYR A 207 1.96 3.22 -12.94
N ALA A 208 2.18 4.27 -12.17
CA ALA A 208 1.73 5.61 -12.49
C ALA A 208 2.83 6.61 -12.19
N VAL A 209 3.12 7.49 -13.15
CA VAL A 209 4.02 8.62 -12.94
C VAL A 209 3.19 9.78 -12.43
N THR A 210 3.38 10.14 -11.17
CA THR A 210 2.59 11.18 -10.49
C THR A 210 3.16 12.57 -10.71
N THR A 211 4.49 12.69 -10.78
CA THR A 211 5.17 13.96 -11.07
C THR A 211 6.42 13.68 -11.88
N VAL A 212 6.56 14.34 -13.03
CA VAL A 212 7.81 14.35 -13.79
C VAL A 212 8.69 15.46 -13.23
N ILE A 213 9.85 15.11 -12.70
CA ILE A 213 10.81 16.03 -12.09
C ILE A 213 11.66 16.71 -13.17
N GLY A 214 12.07 15.91 -14.15
CA GLY A 214 12.92 16.35 -15.24
C GLY A 214 12.92 15.36 -16.38
N LYS A 215 13.42 15.81 -17.52
CA LYS A 215 13.54 15.04 -18.74
C LYS A 215 14.94 15.25 -19.32
N TYR A 216 15.56 14.18 -19.75
CA TYR A 216 16.93 14.13 -20.24
C TYR A 216 16.95 13.47 -21.61
N ASP A 217 17.60 14.11 -22.56
CA ASP A 217 17.97 13.55 -23.85
C ASP A 217 19.49 13.54 -23.98
N SER A 218 20.00 12.90 -25.04
CA SER A 218 21.41 12.96 -25.45
C SER A 218 21.96 14.39 -25.62
N THR A 219 21.10 15.39 -25.83
CA THR A 219 21.50 16.77 -26.14
C THR A 219 21.02 17.81 -25.14
N GLN A 220 19.99 17.52 -24.34
CA GLN A 220 19.32 18.53 -23.51
C GLN A 220 18.80 17.94 -22.21
N SER A 221 18.95 18.68 -21.12
CA SER A 221 18.27 18.42 -19.85
C SER A 221 17.24 19.51 -19.57
N LEU A 222 16.01 19.10 -19.30
CA LEU A 222 14.89 19.97 -18.99
C LEU A 222 14.38 19.66 -17.60
N GLN A 223 14.50 20.61 -16.68
CA GLN A 223 13.78 20.53 -15.41
C GLN A 223 12.37 21.07 -15.59
N THR A 224 11.36 20.31 -15.16
CA THR A 224 9.96 20.71 -15.32
C THR A 224 9.55 21.74 -14.24
N PRO A 225 8.58 22.62 -14.51
CA PRO A 225 8.03 23.53 -13.51
C PRO A 225 7.45 22.79 -12.30
N GLN A 226 6.66 21.74 -12.53
CA GLN A 226 6.07 20.93 -11.47
C GLN A 226 7.12 20.17 -10.64
N GLY A 227 8.20 19.73 -11.27
CA GLY A 227 9.34 19.12 -10.58
C GLY A 227 10.05 20.09 -9.62
N LYS A 228 10.16 21.37 -10.00
CA LYS A 228 10.70 22.42 -9.11
C LYS A 228 9.82 22.63 -7.89
N VAL A 229 8.50 22.78 -8.10
CA VAL A 229 7.53 22.96 -7.02
C VAL A 229 7.55 21.76 -6.07
N TYR A 230 7.55 20.55 -6.61
CA TYR A 230 7.61 19.31 -5.83
C TYR A 230 8.86 19.25 -4.95
N LYS A 231 10.05 19.50 -5.53
CA LYS A 231 11.31 19.49 -4.76
C LYS A 231 11.36 20.57 -3.69
N GLN A 232 10.77 21.75 -3.94
CA GLN A 232 10.68 22.80 -2.93
C GLN A 232 9.74 22.39 -1.79
N ALA A 233 8.53 21.94 -2.10
CA ALA A 233 7.55 21.50 -1.09
C ALA A 233 8.10 20.37 -0.21
N LYS A 234 8.80 19.40 -0.81
CA LYS A 234 9.47 18.31 -0.09
C LYS A 234 10.53 18.83 0.90
N LYS A 235 11.42 19.72 0.45
CA LYS A 235 12.42 20.34 1.33
C LYS A 235 11.80 21.08 2.50
N TYR A 236 10.71 21.82 2.25
CA TYR A 236 9.99 22.50 3.33
C TYR A 236 9.41 21.52 4.34
N ALA A 237 8.75 20.45 3.88
CA ALA A 237 8.18 19.42 4.75
C ALA A 237 9.25 18.72 5.61
N GLU A 238 10.40 18.38 5.01
CA GLU A 238 11.55 17.79 5.71
C GLU A 238 12.12 18.75 6.76
N SER A 239 12.27 20.04 6.42
CA SER A 239 12.77 21.05 7.36
C SER A 239 11.82 21.34 8.53
N GLN A 240 10.50 21.26 8.31
CA GLN A 240 9.51 21.43 9.37
C GLN A 240 9.48 20.24 10.33
N GLN A 241 9.67 19.00 9.85
CA GLN A 241 9.77 17.83 10.72
C GLN A 241 10.99 17.93 11.66
N ASP A 242 12.09 18.53 11.22
CA ASP A 242 13.29 18.72 12.04
C ASP A 242 13.11 19.79 13.15
N LEU A 243 12.22 20.76 12.95
CA LEU A 243 11.93 21.85 13.90
C LEU A 243 11.05 21.42 15.09
N PHE A 244 10.18 20.43 14.91
CA PHE A 244 9.28 19.92 15.96
C PHE A 244 9.75 18.58 16.56
N GLY A 245 10.90 18.06 16.13
CA GLY A 245 11.51 16.83 16.63
C GLY A 245 12.48 17.02 17.82
N LYS A 246 12.36 18.12 18.57
CA LYS A 246 13.16 18.39 19.79
C LYS A 246 12.31 18.32 21.05
#